data_AF-A0A1I7UDZ5-F1
#
_entry.id   AF-A0A1I7UDZ5-F1
#
_cell.length_a   1.000
_cell.length_b   1.000
_cell.length_c   1.000
_cell.angle_alpha   90.00
_cell.angle_beta   90.00
_cell.angle_gamma   90.00
#
_symmetry.space_group_name_H-M   'P 1'
#
loop_
_entity.id
_entity.type
_entity.pdbx_description
1 polymer ?
#
loop_
_entity_poly.entity_id
_entity_poly.type
_entity_poly.pdbx_seq_one_letter_code
_entity_poly.pdbx_strand_id
1 'polypeptide(L)'
;MLELIGNVLKTIEISVQWLEMKVDNENDIMNILPHLTVDYIRINSKSLLNLSNLAKLDQWRKAAELEVKGCTIMNSIQELNLHNFQKITITVNSISTNDFIFLKEIATKSVADIYFNIYFNHSSIDDSLYTSLPLYDRIAGIKCTWYFPTSNPEKFLEIIFYYVSELVRFAPIHRHSVPDYILNRLI
;
A
#
# COMPACT_ATOMS: atom_id res chain seq x y z
N MET A 1 1.49 22.61 18.78
CA MET A 1 2.67 22.88 17.92
C MET A 1 2.33 22.74 16.45
N LEU A 2 1.78 21.59 16.00
CA LEU A 2 1.41 21.38 14.58
C LEU A 2 0.39 22.40 14.06
N GLU A 3 -0.55 22.84 14.91
CA GLU A 3 -1.52 23.89 14.57
C GLU A 3 -0.85 25.25 14.21
N LEU A 4 0.23 25.62 14.92
CA LEU A 4 0.98 26.85 14.62
C LEU A 4 1.72 26.75 13.29
N ILE A 5 2.27 25.57 12.97
CA ILE A 5 2.90 25.30 11.67
C ILE A 5 1.85 25.38 10.55
N GLY A 6 0.69 24.74 10.74
CA GLY A 6 -0.41 24.78 9.78
C GLY A 6 -0.85 26.21 9.45
N ASN A 7 -0.90 27.10 10.45
CA ASN A 7 -1.26 28.50 10.22
C ASN A 7 -0.24 29.28 9.38
N VAL A 8 1.05 28.94 9.48
CA VAL A 8 2.08 29.52 8.60
C VAL A 8 1.94 28.95 7.18
N LEU A 9 1.75 27.63 7.06
CA LEU A 9 1.63 26.95 5.75
C LEU A 9 0.41 27.43 4.95
N LYS A 10 -0.68 27.84 5.59
CA LYS A 10 -1.86 28.44 4.91
C LYS A 10 -1.54 29.67 4.06
N THR A 11 -0.41 30.32 4.30
CA THR A 11 -0.05 31.58 3.63
C THR A 11 0.83 31.39 2.39
N ILE A 12 1.36 30.17 2.17
CA ILE A 12 2.34 29.89 1.12
C ILE A 12 2.15 28.48 0.55
N GLU A 13 2.27 28.34 -0.78
CA GLU A 13 2.27 27.03 -1.42
C GLU A 13 3.70 26.46 -1.38
N ILE A 14 3.90 25.41 -0.55
CA ILE A 14 5.22 24.80 -0.39
C ILE A 14 5.22 23.42 -1.05
N SER A 15 6.21 23.19 -1.90
CA SER A 15 6.55 21.86 -2.39
C SER A 15 7.70 21.29 -1.55
N VAL A 16 7.49 20.10 -0.99
CA VAL A 16 8.50 19.37 -0.21
C VAL A 16 8.64 17.96 -0.78
N GLN A 17 9.87 17.45 -0.86
CA GLN A 17 10.08 16.08 -1.33
C GLN A 17 9.60 15.04 -0.30
N TRP A 18 9.87 15.30 0.98
CA TRP A 18 9.58 14.39 2.09
C TRP A 18 8.92 15.16 3.24
N LEU A 19 7.72 14.71 3.62
CA LEU A 19 7.06 15.09 4.87
C LEU A 19 7.10 13.93 5.89
N GLU A 20 7.74 14.16 7.03
CA GLU A 20 7.64 13.27 8.20
C GLU A 20 6.91 13.98 9.33
N MET A 21 5.93 13.30 9.92
CA MET A 21 5.17 13.84 11.04
C MET A 21 4.94 12.78 12.11
N LYS A 22 4.86 13.26 13.36
CA LYS A 22 4.35 12.49 14.49
C LYS A 22 2.98 13.04 14.86
N VAL A 23 1.98 12.16 14.87
CA VAL A 23 0.57 12.56 15.04
C VAL A 23 -0.13 11.66 16.05
N ASP A 24 -1.18 12.20 16.66
CA ASP A 24 -2.06 11.46 17.57
C ASP A 24 -3.38 11.07 16.88
N ASN A 25 -3.81 11.83 15.86
CA ASN A 25 -5.04 11.59 15.11
C ASN A 25 -5.00 12.21 13.70
N GLU A 26 -6.08 12.05 12.93
CA GLU A 26 -6.19 12.57 11.56
C GLU A 26 -6.08 14.10 11.46
N ASN A 27 -6.63 14.84 12.45
CA ASN A 27 -6.67 16.30 12.39
C ASN A 27 -5.27 16.91 12.41
N ASP A 28 -4.31 16.27 13.08
CA ASP A 28 -2.91 16.71 13.07
C ASP A 28 -2.34 16.70 11.65
N ILE A 29 -2.70 15.69 10.86
CA ILE A 29 -2.27 15.56 9.46
C ILE A 29 -3.02 16.58 8.59
N MET A 30 -4.32 16.74 8.82
CA MET A 30 -5.17 17.68 8.08
C MET A 30 -4.79 19.14 8.30
N ASN A 31 -4.11 19.47 9.40
CA ASN A 31 -3.57 20.81 9.63
C ASN A 31 -2.31 21.12 8.79
N ILE A 32 -1.72 20.10 8.15
CA ILE A 32 -0.43 20.21 7.46
C ILE A 32 -0.57 19.84 5.99
N LEU A 33 -1.02 18.62 5.70
CA LEU A 33 -0.96 18.05 4.35
C LEU A 33 -1.70 18.87 3.29
N PRO A 34 -2.89 19.46 3.53
CA PRO A 34 -3.59 20.25 2.51
C PRO A 34 -2.82 21.47 2.01
N HIS A 35 -1.81 21.92 2.76
CA HIS A 35 -1.03 23.12 2.45
C HIS A 35 0.31 22.79 1.77
N LEU A 36 0.57 21.52 1.47
CA LEU A 36 1.84 21.05 0.91
C LEU A 36 1.63 20.27 -0.38
N THR A 37 2.54 20.42 -1.33
CA THR A 37 2.74 19.39 -2.35
C THR A 37 3.85 18.47 -1.87
N VAL A 38 3.61 17.16 -1.83
CA VAL A 38 4.57 16.19 -1.29
C VAL A 38 4.61 14.88 -2.08
N ASP A 39 5.82 14.37 -2.29
CA ASP A 39 6.03 13.08 -2.96
C ASP A 39 6.05 11.92 -1.97
N TYR A 40 6.69 12.09 -0.81
CA TYR A 40 6.83 11.06 0.22
C TYR A 40 6.20 11.48 1.55
N ILE A 41 5.22 10.70 2.03
CA ILE A 41 4.51 10.92 3.29
C ILE A 41 4.93 9.84 4.30
N ARG A 42 5.44 10.28 5.45
CA ARG A 42 5.71 9.42 6.61
C ARG A 42 4.96 9.88 7.83
N ILE A 43 4.12 9.00 8.36
CA ILE A 43 3.31 9.24 9.55
C ILE A 43 3.77 8.28 10.64
N ASN A 44 4.20 8.83 11.77
CA ASN A 44 4.47 8.07 12.98
C ASN A 44 3.35 8.35 13.98
N SER A 45 2.64 7.32 14.42
CA SER A 45 1.61 7.43 15.46
C SER A 45 1.77 6.31 16.46
N LYS A 46 1.26 6.51 17.67
CA LYS A 46 1.08 5.44 18.67
C LYS A 46 -0.40 5.07 18.85
N SER A 47 -1.29 5.84 18.24
CA SER A 47 -2.74 5.72 18.33
C SER A 47 -3.29 5.13 17.03
N LEU A 48 -4.41 4.42 17.13
CA LEU A 48 -5.16 3.97 15.96
C LEU A 48 -5.51 5.18 15.07
N LEU A 49 -5.37 5.02 13.75
CA LEU A 49 -5.67 6.09 12.81
C LEU A 49 -6.89 5.76 11.95
N ASN A 50 -7.73 6.75 11.73
CA ASN A 50 -8.75 6.75 10.70
C ASN A 50 -8.44 7.92 9.76
N LEU A 51 -8.16 7.62 8.49
CA LEU A 51 -7.68 8.53 7.45
C LEU A 51 -8.75 8.82 6.39
N SER A 52 -10.04 8.70 6.75
CA SER A 52 -11.17 8.84 5.82
C SER A 52 -11.24 10.19 5.12
N ASN A 53 -10.89 11.28 5.81
CA ASN A 53 -10.88 12.62 5.25
C ASN A 53 -9.58 12.89 4.52
N LEU A 54 -8.47 12.39 5.06
CA LEU A 54 -7.15 12.51 4.46
C LEU A 54 -7.09 11.88 3.07
N ALA A 55 -7.68 10.69 2.90
CA ALA A 55 -7.71 9.97 1.63
C ALA A 55 -8.47 10.69 0.51
N LYS A 56 -9.25 11.74 0.84
CA LYS A 56 -9.99 12.56 -0.12
C LYS A 56 -9.16 13.74 -0.64
N LEU A 57 -8.03 14.06 -0.01
CA LEU A 57 -7.18 15.18 -0.42
C LEU A 57 -6.47 14.89 -1.74
N ASP A 58 -6.33 15.92 -2.57
CA ASP A 58 -5.53 15.84 -3.79
C ASP A 58 -4.05 15.59 -3.47
N GLN A 59 -3.54 16.16 -2.38
CA GLN A 59 -2.17 16.01 -1.93
C GLN A 59 -1.86 14.55 -1.56
N TRP A 60 -2.80 13.89 -0.87
CA TRP A 60 -2.70 12.45 -0.59
C TRP A 60 -2.65 11.63 -1.88
N ARG A 61 -3.54 11.95 -2.83
CA ARG A 61 -3.65 11.25 -4.11
C ARG A 61 -2.48 11.52 -5.06
N LYS A 62 -1.73 12.60 -4.88
CA LYS A 62 -0.58 12.94 -5.72
C LYS A 62 0.74 12.40 -5.17
N ALA A 63 0.79 12.01 -3.90
CA ALA A 63 1.97 11.43 -3.30
C ALA A 63 2.33 10.08 -3.95
N ALA A 64 3.63 9.83 -4.10
CA ALA A 64 4.17 8.61 -4.70
C ALA A 64 4.47 7.55 -3.64
N GLU A 65 4.78 7.95 -2.41
CA GLU A 65 5.17 7.03 -1.34
C GLU A 65 4.45 7.32 -0.02
N LEU A 66 4.02 6.24 0.64
CA LEU A 66 3.37 6.28 1.96
C LEU A 66 4.03 5.29 2.92
N GLU A 67 4.41 5.79 4.09
CA GLU A 67 4.84 4.96 5.21
C GLU A 67 4.12 5.38 6.48
N VAL A 68 3.39 4.45 7.11
CA VAL A 68 2.74 4.66 8.41
C VAL A 68 3.32 3.69 9.43
N LYS A 69 3.89 4.22 10.51
CA LYS A 69 4.57 3.43 11.56
C LYS A 69 3.96 3.63 12.93
N GLY A 70 4.07 2.56 13.73
CA GLY A 70 3.75 2.57 15.16
C GLY A 70 2.27 2.44 15.49
N CYS A 71 1.39 2.31 14.49
CA CYS A 71 -0.05 2.19 14.67
C CYS A 71 -0.72 1.33 13.61
N THR A 72 -1.98 0.98 13.87
CA THR A 72 -2.90 0.36 12.92
C THR A 72 -3.84 1.41 12.31
N ILE A 73 -4.04 1.35 10.99
CA ILE A 73 -5.03 2.12 10.24
C ILE A 73 -6.35 1.34 10.24
N MET A 74 -7.43 1.99 10.66
CA MET A 74 -8.75 1.37 10.85
C MET A 74 -9.63 1.37 9.60
N ASN A 75 -9.24 2.11 8.56
CA ASN A 75 -9.94 2.12 7.28
C ASN A 75 -9.81 0.80 6.53
N SER A 76 -10.78 0.54 5.65
CA SER A 76 -10.61 -0.46 4.61
C SER A 76 -9.53 -0.02 3.61
N ILE A 77 -8.90 -0.96 2.92
CA ILE A 77 -7.87 -0.65 1.91
C ILE A 77 -8.45 0.23 0.79
N GLN A 78 -9.69 -0.01 0.40
CA GLN A 78 -10.36 0.75 -0.65
C GLN A 78 -10.63 2.21 -0.26
N GLU A 79 -10.96 2.47 1.01
CA GLU A 79 -11.15 3.84 1.53
C GLU A 79 -9.87 4.69 1.48
N LEU A 80 -8.69 4.06 1.52
CA LEU A 80 -7.42 4.76 1.54
C LEU A 80 -7.01 5.35 0.18
N ASN A 81 -7.74 5.08 -0.90
CA ASN A 81 -7.50 5.64 -2.24
C ASN A 81 -6.03 5.50 -2.71
N LEU A 82 -5.51 4.27 -2.68
CA LEU A 82 -4.08 3.98 -2.85
C LEU A 82 -3.57 3.95 -4.31
N HIS A 83 -4.38 4.38 -5.28
CA HIS A 83 -4.15 4.15 -6.72
C HIS A 83 -2.84 4.70 -7.28
N ASN A 84 -2.36 5.83 -6.76
CA ASN A 84 -1.22 6.55 -7.31
C ASN A 84 0.09 6.30 -6.57
N PHE A 85 0.03 5.58 -5.44
CA PHE A 85 1.23 5.24 -4.69
C PHE A 85 2.02 4.15 -5.40
N GLN A 86 3.32 4.38 -5.53
CA GLN A 86 4.28 3.40 -6.02
C GLN A 86 4.86 2.56 -4.90
N LYS A 87 4.95 3.15 -3.70
CA LYS A 87 5.48 2.45 -2.52
C LYS A 87 4.63 2.71 -1.29
N ILE A 88 4.24 1.62 -0.63
CA ILE A 88 3.40 1.66 0.56
C ILE A 88 4.00 0.76 1.62
N THR A 89 4.08 1.23 2.86
CA THR A 89 4.34 0.39 4.03
C THR A 89 3.42 0.83 5.17
N ILE A 90 2.39 0.04 5.44
CA ILE A 90 1.35 0.35 6.43
C ILE A 90 0.90 -0.90 7.18
N THR A 91 0.29 -0.71 8.34
CA THR A 91 -0.46 -1.75 9.05
C THR A 91 -1.94 -1.39 9.04
N VAL A 92 -2.80 -2.27 8.55
CA VAL A 92 -4.27 -2.10 8.54
C VAL A 92 -4.95 -3.04 9.52
N ASN A 93 -6.17 -2.70 9.94
CA ASN A 93 -6.91 -3.54 10.88
C ASN A 93 -7.26 -4.91 10.28
N SER A 94 -7.68 -4.93 9.02
CA SER A 94 -8.09 -6.15 8.34
C SER A 94 -7.78 -6.13 6.86
N ILE A 95 -7.52 -7.30 6.27
CA ILE A 95 -7.46 -7.48 4.82
C ILE A 95 -8.41 -8.61 4.37
N SER A 96 -9.10 -8.38 3.25
CA SER A 96 -10.01 -9.34 2.62
C SER A 96 -9.51 -9.81 1.24
N THR A 97 -10.13 -10.86 0.69
CA THR A 97 -9.92 -11.29 -0.70
C THR A 97 -10.14 -10.14 -1.69
N ASN A 98 -11.15 -9.30 -1.47
CA ASN A 98 -11.44 -8.15 -2.34
C ASN A 98 -10.36 -7.08 -2.27
N ASP A 99 -9.79 -6.82 -1.08
CA ASP A 99 -8.69 -5.87 -0.91
C ASP A 99 -7.44 -6.37 -1.64
N PHE A 100 -7.16 -7.68 -1.57
CA PHE A 100 -6.05 -8.29 -2.30
C PHE A 100 -6.20 -8.11 -3.81
N ILE A 101 -7.39 -8.41 -4.36
CA ILE A 101 -7.68 -8.25 -5.79
C ILE A 101 -7.56 -6.78 -6.20
N PHE A 102 -8.11 -5.87 -5.41
CA PHE A 102 -8.02 -4.43 -5.65
C PHE A 102 -6.56 -3.93 -5.72
N LEU A 103 -5.73 -4.31 -4.74
CA LEU A 103 -4.29 -3.96 -4.73
C LEU A 103 -3.55 -4.59 -5.91
N LYS A 104 -3.87 -5.83 -6.27
CA LYS A 104 -3.32 -6.51 -7.45
C LYS A 104 -3.67 -5.77 -8.74
N GLU A 105 -4.89 -5.26 -8.86
CA GLU A 105 -5.29 -4.48 -10.03
C GLU A 105 -4.54 -3.16 -10.12
N ILE A 106 -4.38 -2.43 -9.01
CA ILE A 106 -3.54 -1.23 -8.96
C ILE A 106 -2.12 -1.58 -9.43
N ALA A 107 -1.55 -2.64 -8.85
CA ALA A 107 -0.17 -3.01 -9.08
C ALA A 107 0.11 -3.44 -10.52
N THR A 108 -0.82 -4.18 -11.13
CA THR A 108 -0.65 -4.69 -12.51
C THR A 108 -0.97 -3.67 -13.60
N LYS A 109 -1.79 -2.65 -13.30
CA LYS A 109 -2.12 -1.56 -14.25
C LYS A 109 -1.12 -0.40 -14.21
N SER A 110 -0.26 -0.34 -13.19
CA SER A 110 0.76 0.68 -13.05
C SER A 110 1.86 0.54 -14.12
N VAL A 111 2.30 1.68 -14.65
CA VAL A 111 3.49 1.75 -15.52
C VAL A 111 4.78 1.75 -14.69
N ALA A 112 4.71 2.24 -13.44
CA ALA A 112 5.81 2.23 -12.50
C ALA A 112 5.87 0.90 -11.74
N ASP A 113 7.07 0.58 -11.25
CA ASP A 113 7.28 -0.55 -10.34
C ASP A 113 6.55 -0.30 -9.01
N ILE A 114 5.83 -1.32 -8.52
CA ILE A 114 5.01 -1.22 -7.32
C ILE A 114 5.59 -2.04 -6.17
N TYR A 115 5.78 -1.38 -5.02
CA TYR A 115 6.34 -1.95 -3.80
C TYR A 115 5.41 -1.74 -2.61
N PHE A 116 4.50 -2.68 -2.35
CA PHE A 116 3.59 -2.59 -1.21
C PHE A 116 3.95 -3.61 -0.15
N ASN A 117 4.05 -3.16 1.11
CA ASN A 117 4.11 -3.99 2.30
C ASN A 117 2.92 -3.64 3.18
N ILE A 118 1.88 -4.46 3.13
CA ILE A 118 0.64 -4.27 3.88
C ILE A 118 0.58 -5.29 5.00
N TYR A 119 0.89 -4.84 6.21
CA TYR A 119 0.69 -5.64 7.42
C TYR A 119 -0.78 -5.59 7.83
N PHE A 120 -1.29 -6.63 8.48
CA PHE A 120 -2.68 -6.69 8.91
C PHE A 120 -2.82 -7.34 10.29
N ASN A 121 -3.80 -6.93 11.08
CA ASN A 121 -4.10 -7.61 12.35
C ASN A 121 -5.07 -8.79 12.17
N HIS A 122 -5.91 -8.71 11.13
CA HIS A 122 -6.93 -9.71 10.82
C HIS A 122 -6.97 -10.00 9.32
N SER A 123 -7.24 -11.25 8.96
CA SER A 123 -7.42 -11.66 7.56
C SER A 123 -8.75 -12.39 7.40
N SER A 124 -9.54 -11.95 6.42
CA SER A 124 -10.70 -12.67 5.89
C SER A 124 -10.44 -13.22 4.50
N ILE A 125 -9.18 -13.30 4.06
CA ILE A 125 -8.79 -14.01 2.84
C ILE A 125 -9.13 -15.49 2.99
N ASP A 126 -9.92 -15.99 2.06
CA ASP A 126 -10.45 -17.35 2.05
C ASP A 126 -10.05 -18.11 0.76
N ASP A 127 -10.57 -19.33 0.61
CA ASP A 127 -10.23 -20.19 -0.52
C ASP A 127 -10.74 -19.67 -1.88
N SER A 128 -11.63 -18.67 -1.89
CA SER A 128 -12.07 -18.03 -3.13
C SER A 128 -10.94 -17.27 -3.82
N LEU A 129 -9.92 -16.82 -3.07
CA LEU A 129 -8.72 -16.20 -3.64
C LEU A 129 -7.96 -17.19 -4.52
N TYR A 130 -7.80 -18.44 -4.08
CA TYR A 130 -7.07 -19.47 -4.86
C TYR A 130 -7.86 -19.92 -6.08
N THR A 131 -9.19 -19.91 -5.98
CA THR A 131 -10.07 -20.24 -7.10
C THR A 131 -10.06 -19.14 -8.16
N SER A 132 -10.06 -17.87 -7.73
CA SER A 132 -10.02 -16.71 -8.65
C SER A 132 -8.63 -16.45 -9.24
N LEU A 133 -7.57 -16.83 -8.54
CA LEU A 133 -6.17 -16.63 -8.95
C LEU A 133 -5.38 -17.94 -8.83
N PRO A 134 -5.56 -18.91 -9.75
CA PRO A 134 -5.04 -20.28 -9.65
C PRO A 134 -3.54 -20.41 -9.95
N LEU A 135 -2.88 -19.33 -10.39
CA LEU A 135 -1.44 -19.27 -10.63
C LEU A 135 -0.72 -18.86 -9.36
N TYR A 136 -0.54 -19.82 -8.46
CA TYR A 136 0.20 -19.61 -7.22
C TYR A 136 1.10 -20.79 -6.87
N ASP A 137 2.14 -20.48 -6.10
CA ASP A 137 2.95 -21.43 -5.36
C ASP A 137 2.60 -21.32 -3.88
N ARG A 138 2.35 -22.46 -3.22
CA ARG A 138 1.92 -22.50 -1.82
C ARG A 138 2.86 -23.36 -0.99
N ILE A 139 3.41 -22.72 0.04
CA ILE A 139 4.11 -23.40 1.12
C ILE A 139 3.14 -23.39 2.31
N ALA A 140 2.54 -24.55 2.58
CA ALA A 140 1.49 -24.71 3.59
C ALA A 140 1.89 -24.12 4.95
N GLY A 141 1.03 -23.28 5.51
CA GLY A 141 1.26 -22.60 6.80
C GLY A 141 2.31 -21.49 6.78
N ILE A 142 3.03 -21.28 5.67
CA ILE A 142 4.12 -20.30 5.58
C ILE A 142 3.72 -19.13 4.66
N LYS A 143 3.49 -19.41 3.38
CA LYS A 143 3.13 -18.38 2.40
C LYS A 143 2.41 -18.93 1.17
N CYS A 144 1.70 -18.03 0.49
CA CYS A 144 1.29 -18.19 -0.91
C CYS A 144 1.94 -17.11 -1.75
N THR A 145 2.40 -17.47 -2.95
CA THR A 145 3.07 -16.56 -3.89
C THR A 145 2.36 -16.61 -5.23
N TRP A 146 2.00 -15.46 -5.78
CA TRP A 146 1.42 -15.31 -7.10
C TRP A 146 2.36 -14.51 -8.00
N TYR A 147 2.32 -14.79 -9.29
CA TYR A 147 3.09 -14.10 -10.30
C TYR A 147 2.16 -13.58 -11.39
N PHE A 148 2.26 -12.29 -11.71
CA PHE A 148 1.47 -11.66 -12.76
C PHE A 148 2.37 -10.97 -13.78
N PRO A 149 2.10 -11.11 -15.08
CA PRO A 149 2.81 -10.32 -16.08
C PRO A 149 2.54 -8.83 -15.85
N THR A 150 3.55 -8.01 -16.13
CA THR A 150 3.41 -6.54 -16.13
C THR A 150 3.40 -6.02 -17.56
N SER A 151 3.23 -4.71 -17.75
CA SER A 151 3.41 -4.09 -19.07
C SER A 151 4.84 -4.21 -19.61
N ASN A 152 5.82 -4.50 -18.75
CA ASN A 152 7.19 -4.79 -19.15
C ASN A 152 7.38 -6.32 -19.27
N PRO A 153 7.72 -6.86 -20.47
CA PRO A 153 7.84 -8.30 -20.68
C PRO A 153 8.99 -8.97 -19.88
N GLU A 154 9.96 -8.18 -19.44
CA GLU A 154 11.10 -8.63 -18.62
C GLU A 154 10.79 -8.65 -17.12
N LYS A 155 9.61 -8.17 -16.71
CA LYS A 155 9.21 -8.05 -15.31
C LYS A 155 7.86 -8.69 -15.02
N PHE A 156 7.80 -9.30 -13.85
CA PHE A 156 6.59 -9.83 -13.25
C PHE A 156 6.31 -9.11 -11.93
N LEU A 157 5.04 -8.99 -11.58
CA LEU A 157 4.62 -8.65 -10.24
C LEU A 157 4.57 -9.93 -9.43
N GLU A 158 5.41 -10.02 -8.40
CA GLU A 158 5.30 -11.03 -7.35
C GLU A 158 4.41 -10.50 -6.24
N ILE A 159 3.40 -11.28 -5.84
CA ILE A 159 2.60 -11.02 -4.66
C ILE A 159 2.79 -12.17 -3.68
N ILE A 160 3.21 -11.88 -2.46
CA ILE A 160 3.40 -12.87 -1.40
C ILE A 160 2.44 -12.58 -0.25
N PHE A 161 1.61 -13.56 0.09
CA PHE A 161 0.81 -13.57 1.30
C PHE A 161 1.51 -14.43 2.36
N TYR A 162 2.01 -13.81 3.43
CA TYR A 162 2.63 -14.48 4.56
C TYR A 162 1.63 -14.67 5.70
N TYR A 163 1.39 -15.93 6.08
CA TYR A 163 0.44 -16.25 7.15
C TYR A 163 0.98 -15.87 8.54
N VAL A 164 2.26 -16.14 8.81
CA VAL A 164 2.86 -16.00 10.15
C VAL A 164 3.25 -14.55 10.47
N SER A 165 3.79 -13.83 9.48
CA SER A 165 4.19 -12.43 9.67
C SER A 165 3.08 -11.44 9.35
N GLU A 166 1.87 -11.94 9.07
CA GLU A 166 0.66 -11.15 8.81
C GLU A 166 0.91 -10.01 7.81
N LEU A 167 1.49 -10.36 6.65
CA LEU A 167 1.99 -9.43 5.64
C LEU A 167 1.54 -9.86 4.24
N VAL A 168 1.06 -8.89 3.47
CA VAL A 168 0.97 -9.01 2.01
C VAL A 168 2.02 -8.12 1.37
N ARG A 169 2.90 -8.72 0.59
CA ARG A 169 3.97 -8.04 -0.13
C ARG A 169 3.71 -8.05 -1.63
N PHE A 170 3.92 -6.91 -2.27
CA PHE A 170 3.91 -6.72 -3.70
C PHE A 170 5.29 -6.21 -4.10
N ALA A 171 5.93 -6.84 -5.08
CA ALA A 171 7.22 -6.37 -5.60
C ALA A 171 7.39 -6.77 -7.07
N PRO A 172 8.02 -5.92 -7.90
CA PRO A 172 8.49 -6.35 -9.20
C PRO A 172 9.64 -7.35 -9.04
N ILE A 173 9.67 -8.36 -9.90
CA ILE A 173 10.79 -9.28 -10.05
C ILE A 173 11.12 -9.43 -11.54
N HIS A 174 12.36 -9.79 -11.83
CA HIS A 174 12.75 -10.13 -13.20
C HIS A 174 12.11 -11.45 -13.64
N ARG A 175 11.82 -11.58 -14.93
CA ARG A 175 11.24 -12.79 -15.53
C ARG A 175 12.04 -14.05 -15.20
N HIS A 176 13.37 -13.97 -15.20
CA HIS A 176 14.25 -15.10 -14.88
C HIS A 176 14.16 -15.55 -13.41
N SER A 177 13.54 -14.75 -12.53
CA SER A 177 13.31 -15.11 -11.13
C SER A 177 11.97 -15.84 -10.94
N VAL A 178 11.10 -15.86 -11.96
CA VAL A 178 9.84 -16.59 -11.93
C VAL A 178 10.12 -18.08 -12.16
N PRO A 179 9.58 -19.01 -11.36
CA PRO A 179 9.77 -20.44 -11.59
C PRO A 179 9.26 -20.91 -12.97
N ASP A 180 10.03 -21.76 -13.65
CA ASP A 180 9.71 -22.23 -15.02
C ASP A 180 8.33 -22.87 -15.13
N TYR A 181 7.90 -23.64 -14.12
CA TYR A 181 6.58 -24.27 -14.12
C TYR A 181 5.42 -23.26 -14.04
N ILE A 182 5.66 -22.06 -13.52
CA ILE A 182 4.69 -20.95 -13.58
C ILE A 182 4.71 -20.32 -14.98
N LEU A 183 5.90 -20.06 -15.52
CA LEU A 183 6.05 -19.49 -16.88
C LEU A 183 5.37 -20.37 -17.94
N ASN A 184 5.51 -21.70 -17.83
CA ASN A 184 4.90 -22.65 -18.75
C ASN A 184 3.36 -22.70 -18.68
N ARG A 185 2.75 -22.20 -17.60
CA ARG A 185 1.28 -22.11 -17.45
C ARG A 185 0.69 -20.82 -18.02
N LEU A 186 1.53 -19.89 -18.49
CA LEU A 186 1.12 -18.62 -19.09
C LEU A 186 1.05 -18.66 -20.62
N ILE A 187 1.47 -19.76 -21.24
CA ILE A 187 1.51 -19.99 -22.70
C ILE A 187 0.25 -20.71 -23.15
#